data_AF-A0A5D4QVB9-F1
#
_entry.id   AF-A0A5D4QVB9-F1
#
_cell.length_a   1.000
_cell.length_b   1.000
_cell.length_c   1.000
_cell.angle_alpha   90.00
_cell.angle_beta   90.00
_cell.angle_gamma   90.00
#
_symmetry.space_group_name_H-M   'P 1'
#
loop_
_entity.id
_entity.type
_entity.pdbx_description
1 polymer ?
#
loop_
_entity_poly.entity_id
_entity_poly.type
_entity_poly.pdbx_seq_one_letter_code
_entity_poly.pdbx_strand_id
1 'polypeptide(L)'
;MGSEELKNLEKQVTPWIEKRLTYGGIILNKKLLIILTAFVLLAGWNLWPEKVKEVEVYKMASFSSMKEETKITFSDQRTVKAFKRAFKRARKQPGAVDMVDPDYKIILGEEIYFLWIDKKHGTIMNLEDTNTIYTLSWWSAVRVGGLLDIQE
;
A
#
# COMPACT_ATOMS: atom_id res chain seq x y z
N MET A 1 50.90 12.03 -34.44
CA MET A 1 49.56 11.92 -35.02
C MET A 1 48.93 13.32 -34.94
N GLY A 2 48.88 14.01 -36.08
CA GLY A 2 48.61 15.45 -36.14
C GLY A 2 47.12 15.76 -36.03
N SER A 3 46.77 16.91 -35.45
CA SER A 3 45.38 17.37 -35.31
C SER A 3 44.62 17.47 -36.64
N GLU A 4 45.33 17.58 -37.77
CA GLU A 4 44.76 17.53 -39.12
C GLU A 4 44.33 16.12 -39.56
N GLU A 5 45.06 15.08 -39.14
CA GLU A 5 44.69 13.70 -39.43
C GLU A 5 43.41 13.30 -38.68
N LEU A 6 43.27 13.78 -37.44
CA LEU A 6 42.06 13.57 -36.64
C LEU A 6 40.84 14.23 -37.28
N LYS A 7 40.98 15.46 -37.79
CA LYS A 7 39.90 16.16 -38.52
C LYS A 7 39.53 15.45 -39.82
N ASN A 8 40.50 14.88 -40.53
CA ASN A 8 40.25 14.16 -41.77
C ASN A 8 39.54 12.81 -41.52
N LEU A 9 39.93 12.11 -40.45
CA LEU A 9 39.26 10.88 -40.02
C LEU A 9 37.83 11.15 -39.54
N GLU A 10 37.61 12.22 -38.77
CA GLU A 10 36.26 12.61 -38.33
C GLU A 10 35.34 12.92 -39.52
N LYS A 11 35.86 13.59 -40.55
CA LYS A 11 35.10 13.94 -41.76
C LYS A 11 34.75 12.73 -42.64
N GLN A 12 35.55 11.68 -42.60
CA GLN A 12 35.29 10.44 -43.36
C GLN A 12 34.29 9.51 -42.64
N VAL A 13 34.26 9.55 -41.31
CA VAL A 13 33.45 8.62 -40.51
C VAL A 13 32.05 9.18 -40.22
N THR A 14 31.90 10.51 -40.11
CA THR A 14 30.62 11.19 -39.83
C THR A 14 29.46 10.80 -40.76
N PRO A 15 29.62 10.68 -42.09
CA PRO A 15 28.49 10.40 -42.99
C PRO A 15 27.87 9.01 -42.79
N TRP A 16 28.67 8.03 -42.35
CA TRP A 16 28.20 6.66 -42.13
C TRP A 16 27.56 6.47 -40.75
N ILE A 17 28.02 7.21 -39.73
CA ILE A 17 27.42 7.23 -38.40
C ILE A 17 26.01 7.85 -38.45
N GLU A 18 25.85 8.98 -39.13
CA GLU A 18 24.55 9.63 -39.29
C GLU A 18 23.57 8.78 -40.10
N LYS A 19 24.06 8.07 -41.11
CA LYS A 19 23.26 7.16 -41.93
C LYS A 19 22.79 5.92 -41.17
N ARG A 20 23.54 5.44 -40.16
CA ARG A 20 23.09 4.32 -39.29
C ARG A 20 22.06 4.76 -38.25
N LEU A 21 22.11 5.99 -37.78
CA LEU A 21 21.15 6.51 -36.78
C LEU A 21 19.77 6.84 -37.37
N THR A 22 19.65 6.88 -38.70
CA THR A 22 18.43 7.31 -39.41
C THR A 22 17.63 6.15 -40.02
N TYR A 23 18.15 4.92 -40.07
CA TYR A 23 17.46 3.75 -40.65
C TYR A 23 16.58 2.95 -39.66
N GLY A 24 16.53 3.34 -38.39
CA GLY A 24 15.48 2.91 -37.45
C GLY A 24 14.46 4.03 -37.30
N GLY A 25 13.32 3.93 -37.97
CA GLY A 25 12.31 4.99 -38.12
C GLY A 25 11.63 5.45 -36.84
N ILE A 26 12.35 6.14 -35.96
CA ILE A 26 11.82 6.94 -34.85
C ILE A 26 12.73 8.17 -34.70
N ILE A 27 12.30 9.33 -35.19
CA ILE A 27 13.01 10.59 -34.97
C ILE A 27 12.75 11.01 -33.51
N LEU A 28 13.55 10.47 -32.59
CA LEU A 28 13.45 10.77 -31.17
C LEU A 28 13.99 12.18 -30.90
N ASN A 29 13.08 13.16 -30.86
CA ASN A 29 13.41 14.56 -30.65
C ASN A 29 14.01 14.75 -29.23
N LYS A 30 15.13 15.48 -29.06
CA LYS A 30 15.73 15.71 -27.72
C LYS A 30 14.73 16.31 -26.72
N LYS A 31 13.78 17.12 -27.21
CA LYS A 31 12.67 17.65 -26.40
C LYS A 31 11.68 16.56 -25.95
N LEU A 32 11.45 15.53 -26.77
CA LEU A 32 10.60 14.38 -26.43
C LEU A 32 11.24 13.50 -25.35
N LEU A 33 12.57 13.34 -25.39
CA LEU A 33 13.32 12.61 -24.35
C LEU A 33 13.20 13.33 -22.98
N ILE A 34 13.26 14.67 -22.96
CA ILE A 34 13.13 15.48 -21.73
C ILE A 34 11.69 15.42 -21.16
N ILE A 35 10.67 15.37 -22.03
CA ILE A 35 9.27 15.23 -21.58
C ILE A 35 9.03 13.85 -20.96
N LEU A 36 9.59 12.79 -21.53
CA LEU A 36 9.47 11.43 -20.98
C LEU A 36 10.17 11.30 -19.62
N THR A 37 11.37 11.89 -19.44
CA THR A 37 12.04 11.87 -18.13
C THR A 37 11.30 12.71 -17.08
N ALA A 38 10.74 13.86 -17.46
CA ALA A 38 9.90 14.65 -16.57
C ALA A 38 8.63 13.90 -16.14
N PHE A 39 8.00 13.13 -17.05
CA PHE A 39 6.82 12.33 -16.75
C PHE A 39 7.11 11.20 -15.75
N VAL A 40 8.28 10.56 -15.85
CA VAL A 40 8.73 9.54 -14.90
C VAL A 40 9.04 10.13 -13.52
N LEU A 41 9.62 11.33 -13.46
CA LEU A 41 9.90 12.02 -12.19
C LEU A 41 8.62 12.52 -11.50
N LEU A 42 7.62 13.00 -12.27
CA LEU A 42 6.33 13.44 -11.73
C LEU A 42 5.45 12.26 -11.28
N ALA A 43 5.46 11.15 -12.01
CA ALA A 43 4.73 9.94 -11.62
C ALA A 43 5.38 9.20 -10.42
N GLY A 44 6.68 9.38 -10.22
CA GLY A 44 7.45 8.69 -9.17
C GLY A 44 7.18 9.18 -7.74
N TRP A 45 6.64 10.39 -7.55
CA TRP A 45 6.51 10.98 -6.22
C TRP A 45 5.32 10.41 -5.41
N ASN A 46 4.27 9.92 -6.09
CA ASN A 46 3.05 9.42 -5.44
C ASN A 46 3.05 7.91 -5.13
N LEU A 47 4.18 7.21 -5.34
CA LEU A 47 4.25 5.75 -5.18
C LEU A 47 4.78 5.27 -3.81
N TRP A 48 5.00 6.17 -2.86
CA TRP A 48 5.42 5.77 -1.52
C TRP A 48 4.20 5.54 -0.64
N PRO A 49 3.88 4.28 -0.28
CA PRO A 49 2.76 4.01 0.60
C PRO A 49 3.03 4.69 1.93
N GLU A 50 2.06 5.46 2.41
CA GLU A 50 2.14 6.09 3.71
C GLU A 50 2.46 5.02 4.77
N LYS A 51 3.53 5.27 5.53
CA LYS A 51 3.91 4.35 6.58
C LYS A 51 2.92 4.53 7.72
N VAL A 52 1.99 3.59 7.84
CA VAL A 52 1.18 3.45 9.06
C VAL A 52 2.12 3.34 10.26
N LYS A 53 2.11 4.37 11.10
CA LYS A 53 3.01 4.48 12.26
C LYS A 53 2.43 3.81 13.50
N GLU A 54 1.11 3.85 13.64
CA GLU A 54 0.41 3.47 14.86
C GLU A 54 -0.92 2.76 14.53
N VAL A 55 -1.42 2.00 15.49
CA VAL A 55 -2.77 1.42 15.49
C VAL A 55 -3.50 1.93 16.72
N GLU A 56 -4.68 2.50 16.55
CA GLU A 56 -5.55 2.83 17.67
C GLU A 56 -6.69 1.83 17.74
N VAL A 57 -7.00 1.38 18.95
CA VAL A 57 -8.03 0.38 19.23
C VAL A 57 -8.99 0.93 20.28
N TYR A 58 -10.27 0.87 19.99
CA TYR A 58 -11.35 1.27 20.89
C TYR A 58 -12.29 0.09 21.09
N LYS A 59 -12.72 -0.18 22.31
CA LYS A 59 -13.85 -1.10 22.54
C LYS A 59 -15.14 -0.42 22.11
N MET A 60 -16.01 -1.19 21.49
CA MET A 60 -17.31 -0.70 21.04
C MET A 60 -18.40 -1.10 22.03
N ALA A 61 -19.40 -0.23 22.17
CA ALA A 61 -20.66 -0.55 22.86
C ALA A 61 -21.76 -0.85 21.84
N SER A 62 -21.72 -0.19 20.68
CA SER A 62 -22.54 -0.46 19.50
C SER A 62 -21.87 0.13 18.26
N PHE A 63 -22.40 -0.10 17.05
CA PHE A 63 -21.89 0.56 15.83
C PHE A 63 -21.78 2.08 15.93
N SER A 64 -22.69 2.72 16.66
CA SER A 64 -22.75 4.17 16.81
C SER A 64 -22.07 4.70 18.09
N SER A 65 -21.56 3.82 18.95
CA SER A 65 -21.02 4.20 20.26
C SER A 65 -19.74 3.44 20.59
N MET A 66 -18.64 4.19 20.72
CA MET A 66 -17.35 3.68 21.17
C MET A 66 -17.07 4.13 22.60
N LYS A 67 -16.35 3.31 23.36
CA LYS A 67 -15.90 3.65 24.71
C LYS A 67 -14.55 4.37 24.60
N GLU A 68 -14.58 5.70 24.49
CA GLU A 68 -13.36 6.52 24.28
C GLU A 68 -12.29 6.29 25.36
N GLU A 69 -12.72 6.02 26.60
CA GLU A 69 -11.85 5.70 27.73
C GLU A 69 -11.08 4.38 27.57
N THR A 70 -11.45 3.55 26.60
CA THR A 70 -10.80 2.27 26.30
C THR A 70 -9.77 2.36 25.18
N LYS A 71 -9.40 3.57 24.75
CA LYS A 71 -8.39 3.78 23.71
C LYS A 71 -7.06 3.13 24.10
N ILE A 72 -6.60 2.21 23.25
CA ILE A 72 -5.25 1.64 23.30
C ILE A 72 -4.52 2.01 22.02
N THR A 73 -3.32 2.59 22.16
CA THR A 73 -2.47 2.95 21.02
C THR A 73 -1.24 2.03 20.98
N PHE A 74 -1.03 1.37 19.84
CA PHE A 74 0.14 0.57 19.55
C PHE A 74 1.03 1.28 18.53
N SER A 75 2.23 1.68 18.94
CA SER A 75 3.23 2.32 18.06
C SER A 75 4.41 1.40 17.74
N ASP A 76 4.48 0.20 18.34
CA ASP A 76 5.57 -0.71 18.06
C ASP A 76 5.44 -1.35 16.68
N GLN A 77 6.56 -1.40 15.97
CA GLN A 77 6.57 -1.82 14.57
C GLN A 77 6.10 -3.28 14.39
N ARG A 78 6.24 -4.14 15.39
CA ARG A 78 5.87 -5.56 15.29
C ARG A 78 4.36 -5.72 15.36
N THR A 79 3.71 -5.04 16.30
CA THR A 79 2.26 -5.02 16.48
C THR A 79 1.57 -4.35 15.31
N VAL A 80 2.04 -3.17 14.88
CA VAL A 80 1.49 -2.47 13.70
C VAL A 80 1.55 -3.38 12.45
N LYS A 81 2.68 -4.08 12.25
CA LYS A 81 2.80 -5.06 11.16
C LYS A 81 1.88 -6.27 11.34
N ALA A 82 1.59 -6.69 12.57
CA ALA A 82 0.69 -7.81 12.84
C ALA A 82 -0.73 -7.48 12.40
N PHE A 83 -1.28 -6.34 12.83
CA PHE A 83 -2.59 -5.84 12.39
C PHE A 83 -2.65 -5.69 10.87
N LYS A 84 -1.69 -4.95 10.28
CA LYS A 84 -1.64 -4.73 8.83
C LYS A 84 -1.61 -6.02 8.02
N ARG A 85 -0.81 -7.01 8.45
CA ARG A 85 -0.75 -8.31 7.75
C ARG A 85 -2.01 -9.14 7.94
N ALA A 86 -2.62 -9.10 9.12
CA ALA A 86 -3.86 -9.80 9.40
C ALA A 86 -4.99 -9.28 8.50
N PHE A 87 -5.16 -7.96 8.45
CA PHE A 87 -6.29 -7.35 7.73
C PHE A 87 -6.11 -7.44 6.22
N LYS A 88 -4.89 -7.19 5.71
CA LYS A 88 -4.58 -7.35 4.28
C LYS A 88 -4.79 -8.78 3.76
N ARG A 89 -4.64 -9.79 4.63
CA ARG A 89 -4.80 -11.22 4.26
C ARG A 89 -6.18 -11.78 4.57
N ALA A 90 -7.08 -10.96 5.12
CA ALA A 90 -8.44 -11.36 5.41
C ALA A 90 -9.16 -11.73 4.11
N ARG A 91 -10.02 -12.76 4.18
CA ARG A 91 -10.70 -13.30 3.00
C ARG A 91 -12.12 -12.78 2.94
N LYS A 92 -12.45 -12.14 1.83
CA LYS A 92 -13.81 -11.67 1.53
C LYS A 92 -14.81 -12.81 1.69
N GLN A 93 -15.88 -12.58 2.43
CA GLN A 93 -17.01 -13.50 2.49
C GLN A 93 -18.04 -13.15 1.40
N PRO A 94 -18.62 -14.15 0.72
CA PRO A 94 -19.68 -13.92 -0.24
C PRO A 94 -21.03 -13.64 0.45
N GLY A 95 -21.81 -12.71 -0.11
CA GLY A 95 -23.18 -12.40 0.33
C GLY A 95 -23.28 -11.16 1.23
N ALA A 96 -24.51 -10.67 1.40
CA ALA A 96 -24.83 -9.68 2.42
C ALA A 96 -24.93 -10.37 3.77
N VAL A 97 -24.20 -9.85 4.77
CA VAL A 97 -24.16 -10.43 6.11
C VAL A 97 -24.68 -9.39 7.10
N ASP A 98 -25.77 -9.72 7.78
CA ASP A 98 -26.25 -8.94 8.91
C ASP A 98 -25.38 -9.27 10.12
N MET A 99 -24.70 -8.26 10.66
CA MET A 99 -23.70 -8.41 11.71
C MET A 99 -24.21 -7.73 12.98
N VAL A 100 -23.99 -8.39 14.12
CA VAL A 100 -24.20 -7.79 15.44
C VAL A 100 -23.21 -6.65 15.67
N ASP A 101 -23.41 -5.89 16.75
CA ASP A 101 -22.47 -4.83 17.13
C ASP A 101 -21.01 -5.35 17.24
N PRO A 102 -20.01 -4.58 16.78
CA PRO A 102 -18.61 -4.99 16.80
C PRO A 102 -18.03 -4.99 18.21
N ASP A 103 -16.95 -5.74 18.41
CA ASP A 103 -16.21 -5.75 19.66
C ASP A 103 -15.25 -4.54 19.74
N TYR A 104 -14.62 -4.22 18.60
CA TYR A 104 -13.61 -3.16 18.51
C TYR A 104 -13.75 -2.30 17.25
N LYS A 105 -13.29 -1.05 17.37
CA LYS A 105 -12.97 -0.17 16.25
C LYS A 105 -11.46 0.02 16.20
N ILE A 106 -10.89 -0.19 15.02
CA ILE A 106 -9.45 -0.17 14.77
C ILE A 106 -9.16 0.93 13.75
N ILE A 107 -8.28 1.86 14.11
CA ILE A 107 -7.77 2.90 13.20
C ILE A 107 -6.35 2.50 12.80
N LEU A 108 -6.14 2.23 11.52
CA LEU A 108 -4.89 1.73 10.96
C LEU A 108 -4.40 2.67 9.84
N GLY A 109 -3.80 3.79 10.22
CA GLY A 109 -3.50 4.87 9.28
C GLY A 109 -4.78 5.60 8.90
N GLU A 110 -5.08 5.68 7.59
CA GLU A 110 -6.32 6.29 7.08
C GLU A 110 -7.50 5.32 7.09
N GLU A 111 -7.24 4.01 7.18
CA GLU A 111 -8.29 3.00 7.14
C GLU A 111 -8.89 2.75 8.53
N ILE A 112 -10.22 2.69 8.60
CA ILE A 112 -10.95 2.41 9.84
C ILE A 112 -11.71 1.10 9.65
N TYR A 113 -11.60 0.21 10.64
CA TYR A 113 -12.22 -1.10 10.64
C TYR A 113 -13.08 -1.33 11.87
N PHE A 114 -14.22 -1.98 11.69
CA PHE A 114 -14.88 -2.74 12.74
C PHE A 114 -14.30 -4.16 12.80
N LEU A 115 -14.11 -4.67 14.02
CA LEU A 115 -13.55 -5.99 14.29
C LEU A 115 -14.47 -6.73 15.25
N TRP A 116 -14.92 -7.91 14.82
CA TRP A 116 -15.48 -8.96 15.66
C TRP A 116 -14.40 -10.01 15.85
N ILE A 117 -14.12 -10.42 17.08
CA ILE A 117 -13.02 -11.35 17.33
C ILE A 117 -13.26 -12.21 18.56
N ASP A 118 -13.04 -13.51 18.38
CA ASP A 118 -12.99 -14.50 19.44
C ASP A 118 -11.63 -15.21 19.45
N LYS A 119 -11.46 -16.23 20.31
CA LYS A 119 -10.20 -16.97 20.46
C LYS A 119 -9.68 -17.61 19.16
N LYS A 120 -10.53 -17.86 18.17
CA LYS A 120 -10.22 -18.64 16.96
C LYS A 120 -10.62 -17.93 15.66
N HIS A 121 -11.64 -17.08 15.70
CA HIS A 121 -12.17 -16.40 14.54
C HIS A 121 -12.06 -14.90 14.69
N GLY A 122 -11.93 -14.22 13.57
CA GLY A 122 -12.04 -12.78 13.52
C GLY A 122 -12.65 -12.38 12.20
N THR A 123 -13.47 -11.34 12.23
CA THR A 123 -14.11 -10.76 11.07
C THR A 123 -13.89 -9.27 11.12
N ILE A 124 -13.52 -8.68 9.99
CA ILE A 124 -13.34 -7.24 9.85
C ILE A 124 -14.29 -6.70 8.78
N MET A 125 -14.69 -5.45 8.97
CA MET A 125 -15.43 -4.65 8.00
C MET A 125 -14.73 -3.29 7.90
N ASN A 126 -14.40 -2.85 6.69
CA ASN A 126 -13.85 -1.52 6.47
C ASN A 126 -15.01 -0.51 6.43
N LEU A 127 -14.88 0.64 7.11
CA LEU A 127 -15.92 1.66 7.11
C LEU A 127 -16.12 2.34 5.74
N GLU A 128 -15.15 2.23 4.84
CA GLU A 128 -15.29 2.67 3.43
C GLU A 128 -16.10 1.68 2.58
N ASP A 129 -16.23 0.41 3.02
CA ASP A 129 -17.03 -0.64 2.36
C ASP A 129 -17.77 -1.48 3.40
N THR A 130 -18.89 -0.94 3.90
CA THR A 130 -19.71 -1.58 4.94
C THR A 130 -20.55 -2.76 4.42
N ASN A 131 -20.59 -2.99 3.11
CA ASN A 131 -21.33 -4.10 2.51
C ASN A 131 -20.49 -5.37 2.39
N THR A 132 -19.19 -5.31 2.70
CA THR A 132 -18.28 -6.43 2.62
C THR A 132 -17.64 -6.73 3.96
N ILE A 133 -17.72 -7.98 4.41
CA ILE A 133 -16.93 -8.48 5.53
C ILE A 133 -15.78 -9.37 5.04
N TYR A 134 -14.72 -9.40 5.82
CA TYR A 134 -13.54 -10.21 5.57
C TYR A 134 -13.20 -11.03 6.80
N THR A 135 -13.00 -12.33 6.63
CA THR A 135 -12.64 -13.23 7.73
C THR A 135 -11.13 -13.34 7.84
N LEU A 136 -10.61 -13.14 9.05
CA LEU A 136 -9.22 -13.37 9.41
C LEU A 136 -8.91 -14.86 9.36
N SER A 137 -7.69 -15.21 8.96
CA SER A 137 -7.20 -16.58 9.15
C SER A 137 -7.13 -16.92 10.65
N TRP A 138 -7.24 -18.20 11.03
CA TRP A 138 -7.12 -18.64 12.43
C TRP A 138 -5.88 -18.06 13.12
N TRP A 139 -4.71 -18.14 12.48
CA TRP A 139 -3.46 -17.56 12.99
C TRP A 139 -3.51 -16.04 13.15
N SER A 140 -4.24 -15.35 12.26
CA SER A 140 -4.42 -13.91 12.33
C SER A 140 -5.35 -13.53 13.50
N ALA A 141 -6.45 -14.26 13.69
CA ALA A 141 -7.37 -14.07 14.81
C ALA A 141 -6.66 -14.31 16.14
N VAL A 142 -5.97 -15.43 16.31
CA VAL A 142 -5.20 -15.74 17.54
C VAL A 142 -4.15 -14.66 17.81
N ARG A 143 -3.41 -14.23 16.78
CA ARG A 143 -2.37 -13.21 16.95
C ARG A 143 -2.94 -11.84 17.31
N VAL A 144 -4.01 -11.39 16.66
CA VAL A 144 -4.64 -10.10 16.95
C VAL A 144 -5.35 -10.13 18.29
N GLY A 145 -6.10 -11.19 18.58
CA GLY A 145 -6.78 -11.37 19.86
C GLY A 145 -5.83 -11.41 21.06
N GLY A 146 -4.67 -12.06 20.91
CA GLY A 146 -3.62 -12.05 21.93
C GLY A 146 -2.99 -10.68 22.17
N LEU A 147 -3.01 -9.77 21.19
CA LEU A 147 -2.55 -8.38 21.36
C LEU A 147 -3.61 -7.52 22.08
N LEU A 148 -4.88 -7.91 21.99
CA LEU A 148 -6.02 -7.23 22.62
C LEU A 148 -6.36 -7.78 24.02
N ASP A 149 -5.54 -8.70 24.53
CA ASP A 149 -5.71 -9.39 25.82
C ASP A 149 -7.12 -9.96 26.04
N ILE A 150 -7.66 -10.64 25.03
CA ILE A 150 -8.96 -11.30 25.11
C ILE A 150 -8.84 -12.49 26.06
N GLN A 151 -9.28 -12.31 27.32
CA GLN A 151 -9.34 -13.36 28.34
C GLN A 151 -10.56 -14.28 28.17
N GLU A 152 -10.53 -15.41 28.90
CA GLU A 152 -11.28 -16.62 28.60
C GLU A 152 -12.81 -16.57 28.66
#